data_AF-A0A953ECP9-F1
#
_entry.id   AF-A0A953ECP9-F1
#
_cell.length_a   1.000
_cell.length_b   1.000
_cell.length_c   1.000
_cell.angle_alpha   90.00
_cell.angle_beta   90.00
_cell.angle_gamma   90.00
#
_symmetry.space_group_name_H-M   'P 1'
#
loop_
_entity.id
_entity.type
_entity.pdbx_description
1 polymer ?
#
loop_
_entity_poly.entity_id
_entity_poly.type
_entity_poly.pdbx_seq_one_letter_code
_entity_poly.pdbx_strand_id
1 'polypeptide(L)'
;MADAIHSTYSRRALLAAAAALPVAGIPAAATAASPNAELLRLCAELEAVEAVRAPLEDEQSNTRCDDPRYRELEELLREPTARWRDLFDQITQTPARTLEGMQAKAKVVLEQWNFWADGSPMLEDPHDGMVWSLLNDLLAAGPVGGAA
;
A
#
# COMPACT_ATOMS: atom_id res chain seq x y z
N MET A 1 -50.15 17.72 -15.51
CA MET A 1 -49.56 18.46 -14.39
C MET A 1 -50.04 17.82 -13.10
N ALA A 2 -49.23 16.91 -12.56
CA ALA A 2 -49.40 16.34 -11.23
C ALA A 2 -47.99 16.17 -10.69
N ASP A 3 -47.67 16.97 -9.66
CA ASP A 3 -46.35 17.14 -9.12
C ASP A 3 -45.87 15.90 -8.38
N ALA A 4 -44.68 15.43 -8.76
CA ALA A 4 -43.95 14.40 -8.05
C ALA A 4 -43.32 15.02 -6.79
N ILE A 5 -43.92 14.73 -5.63
CA ILE A 5 -43.38 15.11 -4.33
C ILE A 5 -42.05 14.38 -4.13
N HIS A 6 -40.97 15.17 -4.23
CA HIS A 6 -39.60 14.76 -4.01
C HIS A 6 -39.40 14.32 -2.56
N SER A 7 -39.10 13.03 -2.41
CA SER A 7 -38.56 12.42 -1.20
C SER A 7 -37.23 13.09 -0.85
N THR A 8 -37.25 13.95 0.17
CA THR A 8 -36.06 14.67 0.61
C THR A 8 -35.92 14.56 2.13
N TYR A 9 -34.71 14.25 2.57
CA TYR A 9 -34.20 14.32 3.95
C TYR A 9 -34.62 13.24 4.95
N SER A 10 -33.82 12.16 5.04
CA SER A 10 -33.38 11.65 6.34
C SER A 10 -32.16 10.72 6.22
N ARG A 11 -30.96 11.29 6.11
CA ARG A 11 -29.66 10.58 6.24
C ARG A 11 -28.74 11.28 7.25
N ARG A 12 -29.30 11.78 8.35
CA ARG A 12 -28.53 12.49 9.40
C ARG A 12 -28.79 12.01 10.83
N ALA A 13 -29.37 10.83 11.00
CA ALA A 13 -29.53 10.23 12.31
C ALA A 13 -28.99 8.81 12.26
N LEU A 14 -27.72 8.63 12.66
CA LEU A 14 -27.16 7.42 13.30
C LEU A 14 -25.61 7.54 13.43
N LEU A 15 -25.12 8.63 14.03
CA LEU A 15 -23.76 8.74 14.55
C LEU A 15 -23.79 9.26 15.99
N ALA A 16 -24.48 8.53 16.87
CA ALA A 16 -24.53 8.86 18.28
C ALA A 16 -24.71 7.59 19.13
N ALA A 17 -23.67 6.75 19.20
CA ALA A 17 -23.54 5.73 20.24
C ALA A 17 -22.10 5.19 20.30
N ALA A 18 -21.14 6.01 20.70
CA ALA A 18 -19.80 5.51 21.03
C ALA A 18 -19.11 6.42 22.05
N ALA A 19 -19.65 6.50 23.28
CA ALA A 19 -18.88 6.99 24.42
C ALA A 19 -19.54 6.54 25.72
N ALA A 20 -18.92 5.55 26.38
CA ALA A 20 -18.62 5.51 27.82
C ALA A 20 -18.46 4.07 28.30
N LEU A 21 -17.25 3.51 28.12
CA LEU A 21 -16.76 2.47 29.00
C LEU A 21 -15.53 3.02 29.73
N PRO A 22 -15.52 3.06 31.07
CA PRO A 22 -14.32 3.36 31.83
C PRO A 22 -13.45 2.11 31.82
N VAL A 23 -12.46 2.07 30.92
CA VAL A 23 -11.42 1.04 30.99
C VAL A 23 -10.49 1.40 32.14
N ALA A 24 -10.70 0.73 33.27
CA ALA A 24 -9.78 0.73 34.40
C ALA A 24 -8.39 0.27 33.92
N GLY A 25 -7.37 1.00 34.37
CA GLY A 25 -5.98 0.88 33.92
C GLY A 25 -5.43 -0.54 33.99
N ILE A 26 -5.17 -1.11 32.81
CA ILE A 26 -4.23 -2.21 32.66
C ILE A 26 -2.84 -1.55 32.57
N PRO A 27 -1.83 -2.00 33.35
CA PRO A 27 -0.47 -1.52 33.15
C PRO A 27 -0.10 -1.80 31.70
N ALA A 28 0.21 -0.75 30.95
CA ALA A 28 0.71 -0.87 29.60
C ALA A 28 2.06 -1.58 29.67
N ALA A 29 2.04 -2.90 29.60
CA ALA A 29 3.21 -3.68 29.21
C ALA A 29 3.64 -3.08 27.88
N ALA A 30 4.79 -2.41 27.87
CA ALA A 30 5.40 -1.90 26.65
C ALA A 30 5.57 -3.11 25.74
N THR A 31 4.65 -3.29 24.81
CA THR A 31 4.78 -4.27 23.75
C THR A 31 6.04 -3.89 23.02
N ALA A 32 7.09 -4.70 23.17
CA ALA A 32 8.31 -4.54 22.40
C ALA A 32 7.86 -4.47 20.93
N ALA A 33 8.11 -3.32 20.29
CA ALA A 33 7.75 -3.13 18.90
C ALA A 33 8.34 -4.31 18.12
N SER A 34 7.52 -4.99 17.31
CA SER A 34 8.01 -6.06 16.46
C SER A 34 9.23 -5.56 15.70
N PRO A 35 10.32 -6.34 15.58
CA PRO A 35 11.52 -5.92 14.85
C PRO A 35 11.25 -5.39 13.44
N ASN A 36 10.12 -5.77 12.84
CA ASN A 36 9.66 -5.35 11.52
C ASN A 36 8.36 -4.54 11.54
N ALA A 37 7.94 -3.99 12.69
CA ALA A 37 6.70 -3.21 12.79
C ALA A 37 6.65 -2.07 11.75
N GLU A 38 7.78 -1.40 11.53
CA GLU A 38 7.87 -0.32 10.54
C GLU A 38 7.76 -0.84 9.10
N LEU A 39 8.45 -1.94 8.77
CA LEU A 39 8.35 -2.57 7.45
C LEU A 39 6.90 -2.97 7.13
N LEU A 40 6.23 -3.61 8.08
CA LEU A 40 4.84 -4.04 7.93
C LEU A 40 3.89 -2.84 7.77
N ARG A 41 4.14 -1.76 8.52
CA ARG A 41 3.39 -0.50 8.38
C ARG A 41 3.58 0.10 6.98
N LEU A 42 4.81 0.14 6.47
CA LEU A 42 5.11 0.65 5.12
C LEU A 42 4.46 -0.20 4.03
N CYS A 43 4.53 -1.53 4.14
CA CYS A 43 3.83 -2.43 3.20
C CYS A 43 2.32 -2.21 3.20
N ALA A 44 1.70 -2.08 4.38
CA ALA A 44 0.26 -1.80 4.48
C ALA A 44 -0.11 -0.43 3.89
N GLU A 45 0.76 0.57 4.05
CA GLU A 45 0.57 1.89 3.44
C GLU A 45 0.70 1.83 1.91
N LEU A 46 1.65 1.06 1.39
CA LEU A 46 1.81 0.84 -0.04
C LEU A 46 0.56 0.20 -0.65
N GLU A 47 0.01 -0.83 0.00
CA GLU A 47 -1.24 -1.48 -0.42
C GLU A 47 -2.41 -0.49 -0.46
N ALA A 48 -2.50 0.42 0.51
CA ALA A 48 -3.54 1.44 0.53
C ALA A 48 -3.39 2.46 -0.61
N VAL A 49 -2.16 2.86 -0.95
CA VAL A 49 -1.88 3.74 -2.09
C VAL A 49 -2.19 3.03 -3.41
N GLU A 50 -1.82 1.76 -3.55
CA GLU A 50 -2.15 0.94 -4.73
C GLU A 50 -3.66 0.81 -4.94
N ALA A 51 -4.43 0.61 -3.86
CA ALA A 51 -5.89 0.54 -3.94
C ALA A 51 -6.53 1.84 -4.49
N VAL A 52 -5.85 2.98 -4.36
CA VAL A 52 -6.27 4.26 -4.96
C VAL A 52 -5.72 4.41 -6.38
N ARG A 53 -4.46 4.04 -6.61
CA ARG A 53 -3.76 4.28 -7.88
C ARG A 53 -4.23 3.35 -9.00
N ALA A 54 -4.33 2.05 -8.73
CA ALA A 54 -4.67 1.04 -9.73
C ALA A 54 -5.93 1.35 -10.57
N PRO A 55 -7.10 1.72 -9.98
CA PRO A 55 -8.27 2.04 -10.80
C PRO A 55 -8.09 3.31 -11.63
N LEU A 56 -7.30 4.28 -11.18
CA LEU A 56 -7.00 5.50 -11.94
C LEU A 56 -6.05 5.22 -13.11
N GLU A 57 -5.06 4.35 -12.91
CA GLU A 57 -4.15 3.91 -13.97
C GLU A 57 -4.88 3.09 -15.04
N ASP A 58 -5.79 2.21 -14.63
CA ASP A 58 -6.66 1.47 -15.55
C ASP A 58 -7.56 2.42 -16.36
N GLU A 59 -8.22 3.38 -15.70
CA GLU A 59 -9.03 4.38 -16.41
C GLU A 59 -8.18 5.22 -17.38
N GLN A 60 -6.99 5.65 -16.96
CA GLN A 60 -6.09 6.44 -17.80
C GLN A 60 -5.61 5.65 -19.02
N SER A 61 -5.25 4.38 -18.84
CA SER A 61 -4.79 3.49 -19.91
C SER A 61 -5.87 3.26 -20.97
N ASN A 62 -7.14 3.31 -20.56
CA ASN A 62 -8.30 3.20 -21.44
C ASN A 62 -8.78 4.55 -21.99
N THR A 63 -8.19 5.67 -21.57
CA THR A 63 -8.55 7.03 -22.00
C THR A 63 -7.58 7.51 -23.08
N ARG A 64 -8.10 8.12 -24.15
CA ARG A 64 -7.24 8.66 -25.21
C ARG A 64 -6.45 9.88 -24.70
N CYS A 65 -5.19 9.97 -25.10
CA CYS A 65 -4.29 11.07 -24.71
C CYS A 65 -4.79 12.48 -25.12
N ASP A 66 -5.60 12.58 -26.17
CA ASP A 66 -6.20 13.85 -26.62
C ASP A 66 -7.49 14.24 -25.88
N ASP A 67 -8.02 13.36 -25.02
CA ASP A 67 -9.19 13.63 -24.20
C ASP A 67 -8.84 14.52 -22.98
N PRO A 68 -9.58 15.59 -22.67
CA PRO A 68 -9.39 16.37 -21.44
C PRO A 68 -9.37 15.52 -20.16
N ARG A 69 -10.12 14.41 -20.13
CA ARG A 69 -10.14 13.45 -19.02
C ARG A 69 -8.76 12.84 -18.75
N TYR A 70 -7.95 12.63 -19.77
CA TYR A 70 -6.60 12.08 -19.61
C TYR A 70 -5.73 12.99 -18.73
N ARG A 71 -5.83 14.30 -18.94
CA ARG A 71 -5.10 15.30 -18.12
C ARG A 71 -5.61 15.35 -16.69
N GLU A 72 -6.92 15.25 -16.49
CA GLU A 72 -7.48 15.17 -15.14
C GLU A 72 -6.97 13.92 -14.39
N LEU A 73 -6.91 12.77 -15.07
CA LEU A 73 -6.38 11.53 -14.49
C LEU A 73 -4.87 11.66 -14.19
N GLU A 74 -4.09 12.29 -15.06
CA GLU A 74 -2.67 12.58 -14.83
C GLU A 74 -2.46 13.44 -13.57
N GLU A 75 -3.30 14.47 -13.37
CA GLU A 75 -3.28 15.31 -12.17
C GLU A 75 -3.63 14.50 -10.90
N LEU A 76 -4.67 13.66 -10.97
CA LEU A 76 -5.12 12.82 -9.88
C LEU A 76 -4.09 11.74 -9.51
N LEU A 77 -3.36 11.21 -10.49
CA LEU A 77 -2.34 10.18 -10.30
C LEU A 77 -1.03 10.73 -9.74
N ARG A 78 -0.78 12.04 -9.83
CA ARG A 78 0.51 12.64 -9.47
C ARG A 78 0.93 12.33 -8.04
N GLU A 79 0.07 12.62 -7.07
CA GLU A 79 0.40 12.42 -5.65
C GLU A 79 0.48 10.92 -5.31
N PRO A 80 -0.48 10.06 -5.68
CA PRO A 80 -0.39 8.63 -5.37
C PRO A 80 0.84 7.97 -5.99
N THR A 81 1.20 8.36 -7.22
CA THR A 81 2.42 7.86 -7.88
C THR A 81 3.67 8.30 -7.14
N ALA A 82 3.75 9.57 -6.72
CA ALA A 82 4.88 10.06 -5.94
C ALA A 82 4.99 9.34 -4.59
N ARG A 83 3.86 9.20 -3.87
CA ARG A 83 3.83 8.51 -2.57
C ARG A 83 4.21 7.04 -2.70
N TRP A 84 3.73 6.37 -3.74
CA TRP A 84 4.10 4.99 -4.00
C TRP A 84 5.60 4.82 -4.20
N ARG A 85 6.25 5.68 -5.01
CA ARG A 85 7.70 5.63 -5.22
C ARG A 85 8.46 5.81 -3.91
N ASP A 86 8.06 6.81 -3.12
CA ASP A 86 8.64 7.07 -1.79
C ASP A 86 8.51 5.87 -0.86
N LEU A 87 7.34 5.21 -0.83
CA LEU A 87 7.11 4.03 0.00
C LEU A 87 7.94 2.84 -0.49
N PHE A 88 8.03 2.66 -1.80
CA PHE A 88 8.81 1.61 -2.41
C PHE A 88 10.31 1.74 -2.05
N ASP A 89 10.85 2.96 -2.11
CA ASP A 89 12.22 3.26 -1.69
C ASP A 89 12.43 2.98 -0.20
N GLN A 90 11.50 3.40 0.66
CA GLN A 90 11.56 3.14 2.10
C GLN A 90 11.50 1.64 2.43
N ILE A 91 10.63 0.88 1.77
CA ILE A 91 10.53 -0.58 1.95
C ILE A 91 11.83 -1.24 1.49
N THR A 92 12.40 -0.79 0.37
CA THR A 92 13.67 -1.28 -0.16
C THR A 92 14.80 -1.08 0.85
N GLN A 93 14.83 0.07 1.52
CA GLN A 93 15.87 0.40 2.50
C GLN A 93 15.63 -0.19 3.90
N THR A 94 14.41 -0.66 4.20
CA THR A 94 14.06 -1.20 5.51
C THR A 94 14.36 -2.70 5.59
N PRO A 95 15.30 -3.16 6.44
CA PRO A 95 15.64 -4.58 6.52
C PRO A 95 14.51 -5.44 7.07
N ALA A 96 14.31 -6.62 6.49
CA ALA A 96 13.38 -7.62 7.00
C ALA A 96 14.10 -8.63 7.92
N ARG A 97 13.94 -8.47 9.24
CA ARG A 97 14.67 -9.28 10.24
C ARG A 97 13.91 -10.53 10.72
N THR A 98 12.75 -10.80 10.15
CA THR A 98 11.85 -11.89 10.53
C THR A 98 11.25 -12.48 9.27
N LEU A 99 10.79 -13.74 9.34
CA LEU A 99 10.14 -14.40 8.23
C LEU A 99 8.92 -13.61 7.73
N GLU A 100 8.12 -13.06 8.64
CA GLU A 100 6.96 -12.23 8.32
C GLU A 100 7.35 -10.99 7.50
N GLY A 101 8.44 -10.30 7.88
CA GLY A 101 8.92 -9.16 7.11
C GLY A 101 9.44 -9.55 5.72
N MET A 102 10.11 -10.71 5.62
CA MET A 102 10.60 -11.21 4.32
C MET A 102 9.43 -11.57 3.40
N GLN A 103 8.38 -12.18 3.96
CA GLN A 103 7.15 -12.48 3.22
C GLN A 103 6.46 -11.20 2.74
N ALA A 104 6.37 -10.17 3.60
CA ALA A 104 5.79 -8.89 3.22
C ALA A 104 6.57 -8.22 2.08
N LYS A 105 7.91 -8.20 2.16
CA LYS A 105 8.76 -7.65 1.09
C LYS A 105 8.70 -8.49 -0.19
N ALA A 106 8.67 -9.82 -0.07
CA ALA A 106 8.50 -10.72 -1.22
C ALA A 106 7.17 -10.52 -1.94
N LYS A 107 6.08 -10.23 -1.21
CA LYS A 107 4.80 -9.88 -1.80
C LYS A 107 4.92 -8.62 -2.69
N VAL A 108 5.55 -7.56 -2.17
CA VAL A 108 5.78 -6.32 -2.92
C VAL A 108 6.60 -6.57 -4.19
N VAL A 109 7.66 -7.38 -4.11
CA VAL A 109 8.46 -7.78 -5.27
C VAL A 109 7.63 -8.54 -6.31
N LEU A 110 6.80 -9.48 -5.88
CA LEU A 110 5.98 -10.29 -6.79
C LEU A 110 4.89 -9.46 -7.49
N GLU A 111 4.25 -8.55 -6.77
CA GLU A 111 3.26 -7.63 -7.34
C GLU A 111 3.89 -6.75 -8.42
N GLN A 112 5.09 -6.22 -8.15
CA GLN A 112 5.85 -5.46 -9.12
C GLN A 112 6.29 -6.30 -10.34
N TRP A 113 6.77 -7.52 -10.10
CA TRP A 113 7.16 -8.42 -11.19
C TRP A 113 5.98 -8.72 -12.13
N ASN A 114 4.79 -8.95 -11.56
CA ASN A 114 3.59 -9.20 -12.34
C ASN A 114 3.19 -8.00 -13.20
N PHE A 115 3.36 -6.78 -12.68
CA PHE A 115 3.16 -5.55 -13.45
C PHE A 115 4.10 -5.44 -14.65
N TRP A 116 5.30 -6.02 -14.62
CA TRP A 116 6.19 -6.00 -15.80
C TRP A 116 5.93 -7.14 -16.77
N ALA A 117 5.48 -8.28 -16.26
CA ALA A 117 5.18 -9.44 -17.10
C ALA A 117 4.07 -9.16 -18.13
N ASP A 118 3.28 -8.09 -17.94
CA ASP A 118 2.24 -7.63 -18.87
C ASP A 118 2.77 -6.88 -20.11
N GLY A 119 4.08 -6.62 -20.20
CA GLY A 119 4.71 -5.96 -21.34
C GLY A 119 4.87 -4.45 -21.22
N SER A 120 4.60 -3.88 -20.04
CA SER A 120 4.89 -2.47 -19.75
C SER A 120 6.39 -2.15 -19.94
N PRO A 121 6.76 -1.13 -20.75
CA PRO A 121 8.16 -0.85 -21.05
C PRO A 121 8.94 -0.40 -19.80
N MET A 122 10.13 -0.99 -19.58
CA MET A 122 11.06 -0.60 -18.52
C MET A 122 11.58 0.82 -18.76
N LEU A 123 10.98 1.82 -18.11
CA LEU A 123 11.49 3.19 -18.09
C LEU A 123 12.41 3.37 -16.88
N GLU A 124 13.68 3.00 -17.07
CA GLU A 124 14.84 3.24 -16.18
C GLU A 124 14.72 2.68 -14.76
N ASP A 125 15.75 1.98 -14.27
CA ASP A 125 15.62 0.90 -13.29
C ASP A 125 16.08 1.26 -11.86
N PRO A 126 15.19 1.75 -10.98
CA PRO A 126 15.38 1.75 -9.53
C PRO A 126 14.93 0.43 -8.88
N HIS A 127 14.54 -0.59 -9.66
CA HIS A 127 13.72 -1.69 -9.18
C HIS A 127 14.49 -2.99 -8.91
N ASP A 128 15.66 -3.14 -9.52
CA ASP A 128 16.69 -4.09 -9.06
C ASP A 128 16.95 -3.95 -7.55
N GLY A 129 16.84 -2.72 -7.02
CA GLY A 129 17.06 -2.41 -5.61
C GLY A 129 16.21 -3.26 -4.65
N MET A 130 14.93 -3.49 -4.96
CA MET A 130 14.04 -4.25 -4.06
C MET A 130 14.32 -5.76 -4.10
N VAL A 131 14.59 -6.31 -5.28
CA VAL A 131 14.98 -7.73 -5.42
C VAL A 131 16.28 -7.99 -4.68
N TRP A 132 17.29 -7.13 -4.86
CA TRP A 132 18.56 -7.23 -4.15
C TRP A 132 18.40 -7.02 -2.63
N SER A 133 17.52 -6.10 -2.21
CA SER A 133 17.19 -5.90 -0.80
C SER A 133 16.61 -7.17 -0.16
N LEU A 134 15.63 -7.81 -0.80
CA LEU A 134 15.07 -9.07 -0.32
C LEU A 134 16.10 -10.20 -0.29
N LEU A 135 16.95 -10.32 -1.32
CA LEU A 135 18.02 -11.31 -1.35
C LEU A 135 19.00 -11.12 -0.19
N ASN A 136 19.37 -9.86 0.11
CA ASN A 136 20.22 -9.54 1.25
C ASN A 136 19.57 -9.92 2.59
N ASP A 137 18.27 -9.68 2.76
CA ASP A 137 17.53 -10.09 3.96
C ASP A 137 17.53 -11.62 4.12
N LEU A 138 17.31 -12.37 3.02
CA LEU A 138 17.33 -13.84 3.01
C LEU A 138 18.73 -14.40 3.35
N LEU A 139 19.78 -13.81 2.80
CA LEU A 139 21.17 -14.20 3.09
C LEU A 139 21.56 -13.90 4.54
N ALA A 140 21.12 -12.77 5.09
CA ALA A 140 21.39 -12.37 6.46
C ALA A 140 20.67 -13.25 7.51
N ALA A 141 19.52 -13.83 7.16
CA ALA A 141 18.76 -14.73 8.03
C ALA A 141 19.49 -16.07 8.30
N GLY A 142 20.44 -16.44 7.43
CA GLY A 142 21.13 -17.72 7.49
C GLY A 142 20.22 -18.91 7.15
N PRO A 143 20.76 -20.15 7.17
CA PRO A 143 19.97 -21.34 6.94
C PRO A 143 18.92 -21.51 8.04
N VAL A 144 17.65 -21.47 7.67
CA VAL A 144 16.50 -21.80 8.52
C VAL A 144 16.52 -23.32 8.79
N GLY A 145 17.40 -23.79 9.68
CA GLY A 145 17.50 -25.23 9.97
C GLY A 145 18.84 -25.77 10.45
N GLY A 146 19.75 -24.94 10.96
CA GLY A 146 20.92 -25.43 11.68
C GLY A 146 20.56 -25.88 13.09
N ALA A 147 19.88 -27.02 13.25
CA ALA A 147 19.91 -27.75 14.51
C ALA A 147 21.36 -28.21 14.74
N ALA A 148 22.04 -27.54 15.68
CA ALA A 148 23.26 -28.04 16.31
C ALA A 148 22.88 -28.72 17.63
#